data_AF-A0A848AZ68-F1
#
_entry.id   AF-A0A848AZ68-F1
#
_cell.length_a   1.000
_cell.length_b   1.000
_cell.length_c   1.000
_cell.angle_alpha   90.00
_cell.angle_beta   90.00
_cell.angle_gamma   90.00
#
_symmetry.space_group_name_H-M   'P 1'
#
loop_
_entity.id
_entity.type
_entity.pdbx_description
1 polymer ?
#
loop_
_entity_poly.entity_id
_entity_poly.type
_entity_poly.pdbx_seq_one_letter_code
_entity_poly.pdbx_strand_id
1 'polypeptide(L)' 'MANKTEKINTGVPLYEQVFCPRCGERLAPADLEIFAACPYCDYVFTRDSNLEDFVLLPLITRWAGRAHNQFPAG' A
#
# COMPACT_ATOMS: atom_id res chain seq x y z
N MET A 1 -21.51 -12.97 -16.25
CA MET A 1 -20.04 -12.93 -16.02
C MET A 1 -19.56 -11.51 -16.29
N ALA A 2 -19.12 -10.77 -15.28
CA ALA A 2 -18.46 -9.49 -15.52
C ALA A 2 -17.58 -9.15 -14.31
N ASN A 3 -16.26 -9.26 -14.47
CA ASN A 3 -15.34 -8.49 -13.64
C ASN A 3 -14.39 -7.78 -14.61
N LYS A 4 -14.84 -6.63 -15.10
CA LYS A 4 -14.06 -5.76 -15.94
C LYS A 4 -13.16 -4.97 -15.00
N THR A 5 -11.95 -5.47 -14.78
CA THR A 5 -10.90 -4.73 -14.07
C THR A 5 -10.53 -3.54 -14.96
N GLU A 6 -11.17 -2.41 -14.70
CA GLU A 6 -10.84 -1.14 -15.32
C GLU A 6 -9.42 -0.76 -14.87
N LYS A 7 -8.45 -1.01 -15.75
CA LYS A 7 -7.08 -0.51 -15.60
C LYS A 7 -7.13 1.00 -15.73
N ILE A 8 -7.21 1.67 -14.58
CA ILE A 8 -7.12 3.12 -14.48
C ILE A 8 -5.66 3.48 -14.78
N ASN A 9 -5.40 3.95 -16.00
CA ASN A 9 -4.11 4.52 -16.41
C ASN A 9 -3.94 5.90 -15.77
N THR A 10 -3.74 5.92 -14.46
CA THR A 10 -3.14 7.04 -13.75
C THR A 10 -1.73 6.62 -13.43
N GLY A 11 -0.70 7.38 -13.82
CA GLY A 11 0.71 7.14 -13.50
C GLY A 11 1.05 7.25 -12.01
N VAL A 12 0.09 6.92 -11.15
CA VAL A 12 0.20 6.79 -9.70
C VAL A 12 -0.06 5.31 -9.43
N PRO A 13 0.88 4.56 -8.84
CA PRO A 13 0.67 3.15 -8.57
C PRO A 13 -0.59 3.03 -7.71
N LEU A 14 -1.63 2.38 -8.26
CA LEU A 14 -2.75 1.88 -7.48
C LEU A 14 -2.11 1.04 -6.39
N TYR A 15 -2.23 1.45 -5.12
CA TYR A 15 -1.72 0.67 -4.00
C TYR A 15 -2.21 -0.76 -4.19
N GLU A 16 -1.29 -1.69 -4.44
CA GLU A 16 -1.64 -3.07 -4.69
C GLU A 16 -2.35 -3.57 -3.44
N GLN A 17 -3.61 -3.98 -3.56
CA GLN A 17 -4.39 -4.37 -2.39
C GLN A 17 -3.71 -5.56 -1.71
N VAL A 18 -3.27 -5.38 -0.47
CA VAL A 18 -2.66 -6.47 0.31
C VAL A 18 -3.76 -7.24 1.03
N PHE A 19 -3.69 -8.56 0.91
CA PHE A 19 -4.57 -9.49 1.62
C PHE A 19 -3.73 -10.38 2.51
N CYS A 20 -4.25 -10.71 3.69
CA CYS A 20 -3.60 -11.67 4.56
C CYS A 20 -3.57 -13.04 3.85
N PRO A 21 -2.39 -13.70 3.74
CA PRO A 21 -2.29 -14.99 3.06
C PRO A 21 -2.97 -16.13 3.81
N ARG A 22 -3.31 -15.93 5.10
CA ARG A 22 -3.96 -16.93 5.95
C ARG A 22 -5.48 -16.82 5.98
N CYS A 23 -6.01 -15.64 6.33
CA CYS A 23 -7.47 -15.46 6.46
C CYS A 23 -8.12 -14.80 5.24
N GLY A 24 -7.33 -14.27 4.30
CA GLY A 24 -7.85 -13.56 3.12
C GLY A 24 -8.39 -12.16 3.42
N GLU A 25 -8.29 -11.67 4.66
CA GLU A 25 -8.74 -10.32 5.01
C GLU A 25 -7.91 -9.25 4.30
N ARG A 26 -8.59 -8.17 3.91
CA ARG A 26 -7.95 -7.03 3.26
C ARG A 26 -7.24 -6.18 4.32
N LEU A 27 -5.97 -5.87 4.08
CA LEU A 27 -5.13 -5.11 5.01
C LEU A 27 -4.88 -3.72 4.44
N ALA A 28 -5.13 -2.69 5.26
CA ALA A 28 -4.69 -1.35 4.96
C ALA A 28 -3.20 -1.19 5.31
N PRO A 29 -2.49 -0.23 4.70
CA PRO A 29 -1.12 0.10 5.09
C PRO A 29 -0.96 0.34 6.60
N ALA A 30 -1.94 1.01 7.22
CA ALA A 30 -1.96 1.27 8.66
C ALA A 30 -2.01 -0.02 9.51
N ASP A 31 -2.69 -1.07 9.03
CA ASP A 31 -2.76 -2.34 9.74
C ASP A 31 -1.39 -3.02 9.79
N LEU A 32 -0.60 -2.91 8.70
CA LEU A 32 0.75 -3.46 8.60
C LEU A 32 1.81 -2.60 9.30
N GLU A 33 1.57 -1.29 9.43
CA GLU A 33 2.42 -0.36 10.17
C GLU A 33 2.27 -0.57 11.69
N ILE A 34 1.03 -0.69 12.16
CA ILE A 34 0.71 -0.73 13.59
C ILE A 34 0.89 -2.14 14.16
N PHE A 35 0.50 -3.18 13.41
CA PHE A 35 0.51 -4.55 13.91
C PHE A 35 1.62 -5.38 13.27
N ALA A 36 2.39 -6.07 14.10
CA ALA A 36 3.40 -7.04 13.63
C ALA A 36 2.78 -8.34 13.07
N ALA A 37 1.48 -8.54 13.28
CA ALA A 37 0.71 -9.69 12.83
C ALA A 37 -0.67 -9.24 12.31
N CYS A 38 -1.33 -10.11 11.55
CA CYS A 38 -2.67 -9.85 11.04
C CYS A 38 -3.65 -9.66 12.21
N PRO A 39 -4.37 -8.52 12.29
CA PRO A 39 -5.27 -8.24 13.41
C PRO A 39 -6.50 -9.17 13.47
N TYR A 40 -6.71 -9.99 12.44
CA TYR A 40 -7.87 -10.87 12.32
C TYR A 40 -7.57 -12.36 12.60
N CYS A 41 -6.32 -12.82 12.40
CA CYS A 41 -5.99 -14.24 12.51
C CYS A 41 -4.60 -14.52 13.09
N ASP A 42 -3.95 -13.49 13.64
CA ASP A 42 -2.62 -13.52 14.27
C ASP A 42 -1.51 -14.07 13.36
N TYR A 43 -1.70 -14.03 12.05
CA TYR A 43 -0.66 -14.38 11.08
C TYR A 43 0.49 -13.38 11.17
N VAL A 44 1.68 -13.83 11.54
CA VAL A 44 2.88 -13.00 11.58
C VAL A 44 3.39 -12.78 10.16
N PHE A 45 3.42 -11.52 9.72
CA PHE A 45 3.94 -11.20 8.39
C PHE A 45 5.45 -11.35 8.37
N THR A 46 5.98 -11.92 7.29
CA THR A 46 7.41 -11.81 6.99
C THR A 46 7.64 -10.42 6.44
N ARG A 47 8.44 -9.59 7.13
CA ARG A 47 8.84 -8.28 6.62
C ARG A 47 9.86 -8.45 5.52
N ASP A 48 9.39 -8.38 4.29
CA ASP A 48 10.22 -8.26 3.10
C ASP A 48 10.16 -6.82 2.56
N SER A 49 11.05 -6.50 1.62
CA SER A 49 11.10 -5.16 1.01
C SER A 49 9.79 -4.77 0.35
N ASN A 50 9.02 -5.74 -0.17
CA ASN A 50 7.75 -5.48 -0.84
C ASN A 50 6.68 -5.02 0.15
N LEU A 51 6.60 -5.67 1.32
CA LEU A 51 5.67 -5.30 2.38
C LEU A 51 6.04 -3.92 2.96
N GLU A 52 7.32 -3.64 3.13
CA GLU A 52 7.80 -2.33 3.57
C GLU A 52 7.48 -1.23 2.55
N ASP A 53 7.73 -1.48 1.26
CA ASP A 53 7.41 -0.54 0.18
C ASP A 53 5.90 -0.25 0.13
N PHE A 54 5.04 -1.26 0.33
CA PHE A 54 3.59 -1.05 0.38
C PHE A 54 3.18 -0.09 1.50
N VAL A 55 3.81 -0.19 2.67
CA VAL A 55 3.53 0.71 3.81
C VAL A 55 4.09 2.11 3.56
N LEU A 56 5.29 2.21 2.99
CA LEU A 56 6.03 3.47 2.86
C LEU A 56 5.67 4.30 1.62
N LEU A 57 5.38 3.66 0.48
CA LEU A 57 5.11 4.34 -0.80
C LEU A 57 3.99 5.39 -0.73
N PRO A 58 2.84 5.15 -0.06
CA PRO A 58 1.80 6.16 0.09
C PRO A 58 2.30 7.42 0.83
N LEU A 59 3.14 7.25 1.84
CA LEU A 59 3.74 8.34 2.61
C LEU A 59 4.76 9.12 1.77
N ILE A 60 5.67 8.39 1.11
CA ILE A 60 6.70 8.97 0.23
C ILE A 60 6.04 9.75 -0.91
N THR A 61 5.02 9.19 -1.56
CA THR A 61 4.29 9.85 -2.66
C THR A 61 3.67 11.17 -2.20
N ARG A 62 3.07 11.19 -1.00
CA ARG A 62 2.50 12.40 -0.42
C ARG A 62 3.57 13.47 -0.15
N TRP A 63 4.74 13.07 0.35
CA TRP A 63 5.85 13.99 0.59
C TRP A 63 6.44 14.53 -0.70
N ALA A 64 6.67 13.66 -1.69
CA ALA A 64 7.17 14.05 -3.01
C ALA A 64 6.25 15.05 -3.70
N GLY A 65 4.93 14.82 -3.64
CA GLY A 65 3.95 15.76 -4.19
C GLY A 65 3.97 17.14 -3.51
N ARG A 66 4.17 17.20 -2.19
CA ARG A 66 4.32 18.48 -1.46
C ARG A 66 5.62 19.18 -1.81
N ALA A 67 6.73 18.44 -1.87
CA ALA A 67 8.03 19.00 -2.20
C ALA A 67 8.04 19.62 -3.61
N HIS A 68 7.40 18.96 -4.58
CA HIS A 68 7.26 19.48 -5.94
C HIS A 68 6.48 20.81 -5.99
N ASN A 69 5.44 20.96 -5.17
CA ASN A 69 4.70 22.22 -5.06
C ASN A 69 5.46 23.33 -4.33
N GLN A 70 6.41 22.96 -3.46
CA GLN A 70 7.18 23.91 -2.65
C GLN A 70 8.43 24.44 -3.38
N PHE A 71 8.97 23.65 -4.32
CA PHE A 71 10.08 24.05 -5.20
C PHE A 71 9.77 23.61 -6.63
N PRO A 72 8.97 24.37 -7.39
CA PRO A 72 8.78 24.07 -8.80
C PRO A 72 10.14 24.18 -9.50
N ALA A 73 10.53 23.12 -10.21
CA ALA A 73 11.68 23.18 -11.11
C ALA A 73 11.37 24.24 -12.18
N GLY A 74 12.15 25.32 -12.19
CA GLY A 74 12.02 26.43 -13.13
C GLY A 74 12.38 26.04 -14.55
#